data_AF-A0AA88LXE8-F1
#
_entry.id   AF-A0AA88LXE8-F1
#
_cell.length_a   1.000
_cell.length_b   1.000
_cell.length_c   1.000
_cell.angle_alpha   90.00
_cell.angle_beta   90.00
_cell.angle_gamma   90.00
#
_symmetry.space_group_name_H-M   'P 1'
#
loop_
_entity.id
_entity.type
_entity.pdbx_description
1 polymer ?
#
loop_
_entity_poly.entity_id
_entity_poly.type
_entity_poly.pdbx_seq_one_letter_code
_entity_poly.pdbx_strand_id
1 'polypeptide(L)'
;MTSGSNKRKEEVYVSNGGLKQSPWSKALRSRALWDDKDEFLDVVYWFRQIIAIILGVIWGIVPLKGFLGIAIFCVVNAGVLYVYFSSFQQVDEEEYGGTWELTKEGFMTSFALFLVVWIIFYTALHYD
;
A
#
# COMPACT_ATOMS: atom_id res chain seq x y z
N MET A 1 18.83 15.91 24.75
CA MET A 1 18.84 14.58 24.10
C MET A 1 18.32 14.68 22.66
N THR A 2 18.95 15.50 21.81
CA THR A 2 18.48 15.82 20.43
C THR A 2 19.42 15.34 19.32
N SER A 3 20.55 14.71 19.67
CA SER A 3 21.64 14.43 18.72
C SER A 3 21.40 13.24 17.78
N GLY A 4 20.53 12.29 18.16
CA GLY A 4 20.29 11.07 17.36
C GLY A 4 19.43 11.29 16.12
N SER A 5 18.42 12.16 16.19
CA SER A 5 17.49 12.41 15.06
C SER A 5 18.18 13.16 13.91
N ASN A 6 19.06 14.12 14.23
CA ASN A 6 19.75 14.91 13.22
C ASN A 6 20.80 14.09 12.44
N LYS A 7 21.47 13.16 13.10
CA LYS A 7 22.47 12.27 12.48
C LYS A 7 21.82 11.33 11.45
N ARG A 8 20.64 10.80 11.80
CA ARG A 8 19.86 9.93 10.93
C ARG A 8 19.36 10.70 9.69
N LYS A 9 18.91 11.95 9.88
CA LYS A 9 18.51 12.85 8.78
C LYS A 9 19.66 13.13 7.80
N GLU A 10 20.87 13.34 8.30
CA GLU A 10 22.06 13.56 7.46
C GLU A 10 22.43 12.30 6.65
N GLU A 11 22.44 11.12 7.27
CA GLU A 11 22.72 9.85 6.55
C GLU A 11 21.68 9.57 5.44
N VAL A 12 20.41 9.86 5.70
CA VAL A 12 19.32 9.73 4.70
C VAL A 12 19.51 10.72 3.55
N TYR A 13 19.88 11.97 3.84
CA TYR A 13 20.07 13.02 2.83
C TYR A 13 21.24 12.71 1.89
N VAL A 14 22.33 12.17 2.46
CA VAL A 14 23.53 11.75 1.73
C VAL A 14 23.23 10.52 0.87
N SER A 15 22.49 9.53 1.40
CA SER A 15 22.12 8.31 0.67
C SER A 15 21.15 8.57 -0.50
N ASN A 16 20.23 9.53 -0.36
CA ASN A 16 19.32 9.95 -1.43
C ASN A 16 19.96 10.93 -2.46
N GLY A 17 21.25 11.23 -2.32
CA GLY A 17 22.01 12.03 -3.29
C GLY A 17 21.62 13.51 -3.37
N GLY A 18 21.05 14.09 -2.30
CA GLY A 18 20.75 15.53 -2.20
C GLY A 18 19.68 16.08 -3.15
N LEU A 19 19.04 15.25 -3.98
CA LEU A 19 17.92 15.67 -4.83
C LEU A 19 16.59 15.46 -4.12
N LYS A 20 15.69 16.45 -4.18
CA LYS A 20 14.28 16.33 -3.78
C LYS A 20 13.57 15.33 -4.71
N GLN A 21 13.70 14.04 -4.44
CA GLN A 21 13.01 13.00 -5.21
C GLN A 21 11.51 13.00 -4.87
N SER A 22 10.68 12.85 -5.90
CA SER A 22 9.23 12.69 -5.73
C SER A 22 8.91 11.45 -4.88
N PRO A 23 7.92 11.51 -3.97
CA PRO A 23 7.48 10.38 -3.14
C PRO A 23 7.24 9.11 -3.96
N TRP A 24 6.60 9.24 -5.11
CA TRP A 24 6.31 8.13 -6.02
C TRP A 24 7.57 7.54 -6.67
N SER A 25 8.54 8.40 -6.99
CA SER A 25 9.83 7.97 -7.54
C SER A 25 10.68 7.26 -6.49
N LYS A 26 10.62 7.72 -5.23
CA LYS A 26 11.24 7.04 -4.07
C LYS A 26 10.57 5.70 -3.78
N ALA A 27 9.23 5.63 -3.85
CA ALA A 27 8.50 4.38 -3.67
C ALA A 27 8.83 3.31 -4.73
N LEU A 28 9.09 3.74 -5.97
CA LEU A 28 9.55 2.84 -7.04
C LEU A 28 11.06 2.54 -6.97
N ARG A 29 11.87 3.40 -6.34
CA ARG A 29 13.28 3.15 -6.04
C ARG A 29 13.42 2.38 -4.73
N SER A 30 13.43 1.05 -4.84
CA SER A 30 13.80 0.14 -3.77
C SER A 30 15.10 0.57 -3.07
N ARG A 31 15.11 0.49 -1.71
CA ARG A 31 16.17 0.90 -0.75
C ARG A 31 16.25 2.38 -0.32
N ALA A 32 15.29 3.23 -0.65
CA ALA A 32 15.27 4.59 -0.07
C ALA A 32 14.87 4.53 1.42
N LEU A 33 15.71 5.08 2.31
CA LEU A 33 15.35 5.31 3.71
C LEU A 33 14.31 6.45 3.75
N TRP A 34 13.13 6.20 4.31
CA TRP A 34 12.08 7.20 4.46
C TRP A 34 12.31 8.00 5.74
N ASP A 35 12.61 9.30 5.63
CA ASP A 35 12.73 10.21 6.79
C ASP A 35 11.34 10.59 7.36
N ASP A 36 10.33 10.54 6.49
CA ASP A 36 8.94 10.86 6.82
C ASP A 36 8.06 9.60 6.68
N LYS A 37 7.53 9.14 7.82
CA LYS A 37 6.64 7.98 7.88
C LYS A 37 5.31 8.27 7.18
N ASP A 38 4.82 9.51 7.23
CA ASP A 38 3.54 9.89 6.65
C ASP A 38 3.60 9.86 5.12
N GLU A 39 4.71 10.32 4.53
CA GLU A 39 4.97 10.26 3.07
C GLU A 39 4.94 8.81 2.56
N PHE A 40 5.54 7.89 3.33
CA PHE A 40 5.53 6.47 3.00
C PHE A 40 4.12 5.85 3.11
N LEU A 41 3.41 6.16 4.20
CA LEU A 41 2.06 5.70 4.44
C LEU A 41 1.09 6.19 3.36
N ASP A 42 1.25 7.42 2.88
CA ASP A 42 0.45 7.99 1.79
C ASP A 42 0.62 7.20 0.49
N VAL A 43 1.86 6.87 0.09
CA VAL A 43 2.09 6.11 -1.15
C VAL A 43 1.53 4.70 -1.04
N VAL A 44 1.73 4.03 0.11
CA VAL A 44 1.16 2.70 0.36
C VAL A 44 -0.37 2.74 0.33
N TYR A 45 -0.97 3.77 0.92
CA TYR A 45 -2.42 3.99 0.92
C TYR A 45 -2.96 4.13 -0.51
N TRP A 46 -2.36 5.01 -1.32
CA TRP A 46 -2.77 5.22 -2.71
C TRP A 46 -2.58 3.98 -3.59
N PHE A 47 -1.49 3.25 -3.41
CA PHE A 47 -1.23 2.01 -4.15
C PHE A 47 -2.31 0.95 -3.86
N ARG A 48 -2.70 0.81 -2.60
CA ARG A 48 -3.80 -0.09 -2.22
C ARG A 48 -5.13 0.35 -2.80
N GLN A 49 -5.44 1.65 -2.83
CA GLN A 49 -6.66 2.14 -3.46
C GLN A 49 -6.71 1.82 -4.94
N ILE A 50 -5.61 2.02 -5.67
CA ILE A 50 -5.56 1.72 -7.10
C ILE A 50 -5.87 0.24 -7.33
N ILE A 51 -5.28 -0.67 -6.53
CA ILE A 51 -5.55 -2.11 -6.60
C ILE A 51 -7.02 -2.42 -6.27
N ALA A 52 -7.56 -1.82 -5.21
CA ALA A 52 -8.94 -2.02 -4.79
C ALA A 52 -9.94 -1.57 -5.86
N ILE A 53 -9.67 -0.44 -6.52
CA ILE A 53 -10.47 0.07 -7.63
C ILE A 53 -10.38 -0.90 -8.82
N ILE A 54 -9.18 -1.27 -9.25
CA ILE A 54 -8.98 -2.17 -10.40
C ILE A 54 -9.70 -3.51 -10.17
N LEU A 55 -9.49 -4.14 -9.01
CA LEU A 55 -10.15 -5.40 -8.67
C LEU A 55 -11.67 -5.25 -8.57
N GLY A 56 -12.15 -4.17 -7.94
CA GLY A 56 -13.59 -3.89 -7.82
C GLY A 56 -14.27 -3.72 -9.17
N VAL A 57 -13.62 -3.04 -10.13
CA VAL A 57 -14.12 -2.88 -11.50
C VAL A 57 -14.16 -4.23 -12.20
N ILE A 58 -13.06 -4.99 -12.20
CA ILE A 58 -13.01 -6.27 -12.92
C ILE A 58 -14.06 -7.25 -12.35
N TRP A 59 -14.27 -7.29 -11.03
CA TRP A 59 -15.24 -8.19 -10.37
C TRP A 59 -16.68 -7.66 -10.42
N GLY A 60 -16.87 -6.36 -10.67
CA GLY A 60 -18.17 -5.80 -11.01
C GLY A 60 -18.62 -6.19 -12.42
N ILE A 61 -17.66 -6.29 -13.36
CA ILE A 61 -17.91 -6.67 -14.75
C ILE A 61 -18.06 -8.19 -14.89
N VAL A 62 -17.12 -8.97 -14.35
CA VAL A 62 -17.21 -10.43 -14.29
C VAL A 62 -18.09 -10.74 -13.09
N PRO A 63 -19.36 -11.18 -13.22
CA PRO A 63 -20.30 -11.33 -12.10
C PRO A 63 -19.90 -12.46 -11.15
N LEU A 64 -18.77 -12.30 -10.47
CA LEU A 64 -18.22 -13.19 -9.48
C LEU A 64 -19.05 -13.05 -8.23
N LYS A 65 -20.18 -13.75 -8.17
CA LYS A 65 -21.08 -13.72 -7.02
C LYS A 65 -20.44 -14.46 -5.83
N GLY A 66 -20.49 -13.84 -4.65
CA GLY A 66 -20.23 -14.49 -3.36
C GLY A 66 -18.83 -14.29 -2.78
N PHE A 67 -18.47 -15.15 -1.82
CA PHE A 67 -17.27 -15.05 -0.99
C PHE A 67 -15.96 -15.11 -1.78
N LEU A 68 -15.96 -15.73 -2.96
CA LEU A 68 -14.75 -15.91 -3.77
C LEU A 68 -14.12 -14.57 -4.18
N GLY A 69 -14.94 -13.55 -4.46
CA GLY A 69 -14.44 -12.22 -4.80
C GLY A 69 -13.70 -11.54 -3.64
N ILE A 70 -14.27 -11.68 -2.44
CA ILE A 70 -13.68 -11.19 -1.19
C ILE A 70 -12.39 -11.94 -0.87
N ALA A 71 -12.40 -13.28 -0.98
CA ALA A 71 -11.24 -14.11 -0.70
C ALA A 71 -10.06 -13.76 -1.61
N ILE A 72 -10.30 -13.61 -2.92
CA ILE A 72 -9.26 -13.22 -3.88
C ILE A 72 -8.75 -11.81 -3.58
N PHE A 73 -9.63 -10.86 -3.28
CA PHE A 73 -9.22 -9.52 -2.87
C PHE A 73 -8.31 -9.56 -1.64
N CYS A 74 -8.66 -10.33 -0.60
CA CYS A 74 -7.84 -10.49 0.59
C CYS A 74 -6.45 -11.06 0.26
N VAL A 75 -6.38 -12.10 -0.56
CA VAL A 75 -5.13 -12.75 -0.96
C VAL A 75 -4.27 -11.80 -1.79
N VAL A 76 -4.84 -11.11 -2.77
CA VAL A 76 -4.11 -10.17 -3.63
C VAL A 76 -3.66 -8.96 -2.83
N ASN A 77 -4.53 -8.37 -2.00
CA ASN A 77 -4.20 -7.21 -1.18
C ASN A 77 -3.08 -7.55 -0.18
N ALA A 78 -3.21 -8.66 0.54
CA ALA A 78 -2.17 -9.10 1.47
C ALA A 78 -0.88 -9.50 0.76
N GLY A 79 -0.97 -10.22 -0.37
CA GLY A 79 0.16 -10.73 -1.14
C GLY A 79 0.97 -9.62 -1.80
N VAL A 80 0.32 -8.69 -2.50
CA VAL A 80 0.99 -7.55 -3.14
C VAL A 80 1.69 -6.68 -2.09
N LEU A 81 1.05 -6.49 -0.95
CA LEU A 81 1.60 -5.69 0.11
C LEU A 81 2.75 -6.40 0.83
N TYR A 82 2.62 -7.70 1.08
CA TYR A 82 3.67 -8.54 1.61
C TYR A 82 4.89 -8.53 0.69
N VAL A 83 4.69 -8.70 -0.62
CA VAL A 83 5.76 -8.61 -1.62
C VAL A 83 6.37 -7.21 -1.66
N TYR A 84 5.56 -6.15 -1.57
CA TYR A 84 6.07 -4.78 -1.53
C TYR A 84 6.97 -4.57 -0.30
N PHE A 85 6.52 -4.95 0.89
CA PHE A 85 7.32 -4.81 2.11
C PHE A 85 8.54 -5.74 2.17
N SER A 86 8.39 -6.99 1.73
CA SER A 86 9.45 -7.99 1.70
C SER A 86 10.52 -7.68 0.64
N SER A 87 10.10 -7.25 -0.57
CA SER A 87 10.99 -7.04 -1.71
C SER A 87 11.49 -5.60 -1.86
N PHE A 88 10.68 -4.57 -1.55
CA PHE A 88 11.08 -3.17 -1.78
C PHE A 88 11.68 -2.50 -0.55
N GLN A 89 11.20 -2.84 0.65
CA GLN A 89 11.48 -2.06 1.85
C GLN A 89 12.52 -2.70 2.79
N GLN A 90 12.92 -3.98 2.56
CA GLN A 90 13.85 -4.76 3.42
C GLN A 90 13.76 -4.34 4.90
N VAL A 91 12.53 -4.35 5.43
CA VAL A 91 12.28 -3.93 6.81
C VAL A 91 12.89 -5.00 7.69
N ASP A 92 13.99 -4.67 8.37
CA ASP A 92 14.41 -5.40 9.55
C ASP A 92 13.23 -5.34 10.53
N GLU A 93 12.67 -6.51 10.86
CA GLU A 93 11.42 -6.67 11.62
C GLU A 93 11.45 -5.97 13.00
N GLU A 94 12.64 -5.58 13.47
CA GLU A 94 12.88 -4.97 14.78
C GLU A 94 12.57 -3.47 14.88
N GLU A 95 12.60 -2.66 13.80
CA GLU A 95 12.52 -1.18 13.95
C GLU A 95 11.12 -0.58 13.67
N TYR A 96 10.21 -1.33 13.05
CA TYR A 96 8.91 -0.80 12.58
C TYR A 96 7.65 -1.48 13.13
N GLY A 97 7.76 -2.32 14.18
CA GLY A 97 6.60 -3.02 14.78
C GLY A 97 6.06 -4.18 13.93
N GLY A 98 6.80 -4.56 12.89
CA GLY A 98 6.46 -5.63 11.96
C GLY A 98 5.53 -5.17 10.83
N THR A 99 5.82 -5.64 9.62
CA THR A 99 5.02 -5.46 8.40
C THR A 99 3.53 -5.77 8.59
N TRP A 100 3.22 -6.61 9.57
CA TRP A 100 1.89 -7.06 9.91
C TRP A 100 0.96 -5.97 10.47
N GLU A 101 1.46 -5.04 11.30
CA GLU A 101 0.64 -3.95 11.84
C GLU A 101 0.24 -2.96 10.74
N LEU A 102 1.20 -2.51 9.94
CA LEU A 102 0.92 -1.64 8.78
C LEU A 102 -0.02 -2.32 7.77
N THR A 103 0.11 -3.64 7.59
CA THR A 103 -0.78 -4.39 6.71
C THR A 103 -2.22 -4.29 7.18
N LYS A 104 -2.47 -4.43 8.48
CA LYS A 104 -3.79 -4.36 9.11
C LYS A 104 -4.38 -2.96 9.08
N GLU A 105 -3.60 -1.92 9.38
CA GLU A 105 -4.10 -0.54 9.43
C GLU A 105 -4.72 -0.10 8.08
N GLY A 106 -4.08 -0.45 6.96
CA GLY A 106 -4.56 -0.10 5.62
C GLY A 106 -5.55 -1.07 4.98
N PHE A 107 -5.82 -2.22 5.62
CA PHE A 107 -6.66 -3.27 5.03
C PHE A 107 -8.14 -2.89 5.01
N MET A 108 -8.67 -2.40 6.14
CA MET A 108 -10.10 -2.10 6.29
C MET A 108 -10.57 -1.00 5.33
N THR A 109 -9.76 0.03 5.15
CA THR A 109 -10.06 1.15 4.24
C THR A 109 -10.05 0.71 2.79
N SER A 110 -9.06 -0.09 2.39
CA SER A 110 -8.96 -0.66 1.04
C SER A 110 -10.08 -1.64 0.74
N PHE A 111 -10.47 -2.45 1.73
CA PHE A 111 -11.58 -3.39 1.63
C PHE A 111 -12.92 -2.67 1.44
N ALA A 112 -13.18 -1.62 2.21
CA ALA A 112 -14.38 -0.80 2.05
C ALA A 112 -14.46 -0.20 0.65
N LEU A 113 -13.35 0.34 0.13
CA LEU A 113 -13.33 0.91 -1.22
C LEU A 113 -13.58 -0.15 -2.30
N PHE A 114 -12.95 -1.33 -2.19
CA PHE A 114 -13.20 -2.45 -3.08
C PHE A 114 -14.69 -2.82 -3.11
N LEU A 115 -15.32 -2.97 -1.94
CA LEU A 115 -16.75 -3.29 -1.85
C LEU A 115 -17.62 -2.22 -2.51
N VAL A 116 -17.32 -0.94 -2.27
CA VAL A 116 -18.09 0.18 -2.87
C VAL A 116 -18.00 0.14 -4.39
N VAL A 117 -16.80 0.05 -4.95
CA VAL A 117 -16.60 -0.01 -6.41
C VAL A 117 -17.28 -1.25 -6.99
N TRP A 118 -17.10 -2.40 -6.35
CA TRP A 118 -17.69 -3.65 -6.79
C TRP A 118 -19.22 -3.59 -6.82
N ILE A 119 -19.87 -3.11 -5.74
CA ILE A 119 -21.34 -2.99 -5.68
C ILE A 119 -21.85 -2.01 -6.74
N ILE A 120 -21.18 -0.87 -6.94
CA ILE A 120 -21.56 0.13 -7.96
C ILE A 120 -21.53 -0.51 -9.35
N PHE A 121 -20.42 -1.13 -9.74
CA PHE A 121 -20.27 -1.71 -11.08
C PHE A 121 -21.16 -2.93 -11.29
N TYR A 122 -21.26 -3.79 -10.27
CA TYR A 122 -22.13 -4.95 -10.32
C TYR A 122 -23.59 -4.53 -10.51
N THR A 123 -24.05 -3.52 -9.76
CA THR A 123 -25.40 -2.95 -9.90
C THR A 123 -25.56 -2.28 -11.27
N ALA A 124 -24.62 -1.44 -11.71
CA ALA A 124 -24.74 -0.76 -13.00
C ALA A 124 -24.82 -1.72 -14.22
N LEU A 125 -24.17 -2.89 -14.15
CA LEU A 125 -24.09 -3.83 -15.27
C LEU A 125 -25.06 -5.01 -15.20
N HIS A 126 -25.51 -5.40 -14.01
CA HIS A 126 -26.34 -6.60 -13.81
C HIS A 126 -27.73 -6.29 -13.24
N TYR A 127 -28.05 -5.02 -13.01
CA TYR A 127 -29.37 -4.61 -12.58
C TYR A 127 -30.19 -4.28 -13.84
N ASP A 128 -31.13 -5.17 -14.16
CA ASP A 128 -32.27 -4.95 -15.08
C ASP A 128 -33.48 -4.51 -14.24
#